data_AF-A0A6G2PXY7-F1
#
_entry.id   AF-A0A6G2PXY7-F1
#
_cell.length_a   1.000
_cell.length_b   1.000
_cell.length_c   1.000
_cell.angle_alpha   90.00
_cell.angle_beta   90.00
_cell.angle_gamma   90.00
#
_symmetry.space_group_name_H-M   'P 1'
#
loop_
_entity.id
_entity.type
_entity.pdbx_description
1 polymer ?
#
loop_
_entity_poly.entity_id
_entity_poly.type
_entity_poly.pdbx_seq_one_letter_code
_entity_poly.pdbx_strand_id
1 'polypeptide(L)'
;MKLAEQPDELLTVSAVGDAFAFLAPFGDGYYRVIGWHRGHDVPDTEPLDLAEVKEITRLALGRDYGMHDARWMSRFHSDERQAPAYRIGRVFLAGDAAHVHTPAGGQGMNTGLQDAANLSWKLVSVLAGHADPALLDTYQSERHPVGKAVLRSSGGLVRLAMAKRPWTRAARAALTGLVSHVGPARRKATAQVTGIGYRYPAPRGTHPLTGTRVPDVRLADGTRLYEALRDGRFVLITPAHESFSHELPPHPDRLATAHWASARRTTLLVRPDGYAAWASDTTPAPGALRSALTAHLGPAPARQLH
;
A
#
# COMPACT_ATOMS: atom_id res chain seq x y z
N MET A 1 25.72 11.87 5.00
CA MET A 1 26.93 12.48 5.63
C MET A 1 27.80 11.38 6.21
N LYS A 2 29.10 11.62 6.41
CA LYS A 2 29.98 10.70 7.14
C LYS A 2 30.00 11.06 8.63
N LEU A 3 30.38 10.09 9.46
CA LEU A 3 30.54 10.27 10.90
C LEU A 3 31.98 9.88 11.26
N ALA A 4 32.63 10.67 12.11
CA ALA A 4 33.95 10.34 12.64
C ALA A 4 33.87 9.23 13.70
N GLU A 5 32.76 9.18 14.42
CA GLU A 5 32.45 8.15 15.41
C GLU A 5 31.26 7.31 14.91
N GLN A 6 31.40 5.99 14.88
CA GLN A 6 30.28 5.12 14.49
C GLN A 6 29.28 4.96 15.64
N PRO A 7 27.96 5.00 15.37
CA PRO A 7 26.97 4.70 16.39
C PRO A 7 27.04 3.25 16.85
N ASP A 8 26.75 3.01 18.13
CA ASP A 8 26.79 1.68 18.76
C ASP A 8 25.74 0.73 18.15
N GLU A 9 24.61 1.27 17.69
CA GLU A 9 23.51 0.52 17.09
C GLU A 9 23.37 0.84 15.59
N LEU A 10 23.02 -0.19 14.81
CA LEU A 10 22.82 -0.08 13.37
C LEU A 10 21.69 0.90 13.00
N LEU A 11 20.66 1.01 13.84
CA LEU A 11 19.64 2.04 13.75
C LEU A 11 19.61 2.80 15.06
N THR A 12 20.18 4.00 15.07
CA THR A 12 20.24 4.84 16.27
C THR A 12 19.10 5.85 16.22
N VAL A 13 18.22 5.83 17.23
CA VAL A 13 17.05 6.72 17.29
C VAL A 13 16.81 7.19 18.72
N SER A 14 16.55 8.49 18.87
CA SER A 14 16.18 9.07 20.17
C SER A 14 15.28 10.29 20.02
N ALA A 15 14.49 10.52 21.06
CA ALA A 15 13.64 11.68 21.21
C ALA A 15 13.78 12.21 22.65
N VAL A 16 14.43 13.36 22.81
CA VAL A 16 14.68 13.98 24.11
C VAL A 16 14.18 15.41 24.09
N GLY A 17 13.35 15.77 25.07
CA GLY A 17 12.76 17.11 25.15
C GLY A 17 11.91 17.42 23.92
N ASP A 18 12.39 18.35 23.10
CA ASP A 18 11.76 18.82 21.87
C ASP A 18 12.54 18.48 20.61
N ALA A 19 13.59 17.66 20.72
CA ALA A 19 14.42 17.19 19.62
C ALA A 19 14.23 15.69 19.35
N PHE A 20 14.27 15.31 18.07
CA PHE A 20 14.29 13.94 17.58
C PHE A 20 15.43 13.79 16.57
N ALA A 21 16.14 12.66 16.63
CA ALA A 21 17.11 12.28 15.61
C ALA A 21 17.07 10.78 15.34
N PHE A 22 17.29 10.44 14.07
CA PHE A 22 17.39 9.08 13.55
C PHE A 22 18.60 8.98 12.61
N LEU A 23 19.47 8.00 12.87
CA LEU A 23 20.65 7.69 12.06
C LEU A 23 20.55 6.27 11.53
N ALA A 24 20.81 6.10 10.24
CA ALA A 24 20.91 4.81 9.59
C ALA A 24 22.08 4.78 8.59
N PRO A 25 22.94 3.74 8.60
CA PRO A 25 24.01 3.60 7.63
C PRO A 25 23.48 3.17 6.26
N PHE A 26 24.12 3.66 5.19
CA PHE A 26 23.93 3.16 3.83
C PHE A 26 24.83 1.96 3.49
N GLY A 27 25.82 1.67 4.35
CA GLY A 27 26.79 0.58 4.14
C GLY A 27 28.03 0.97 3.33
N ASP A 28 28.08 2.19 2.78
CA ASP A 28 29.20 2.75 2.00
C ASP A 28 30.03 3.78 2.78
N GLY A 29 29.91 3.78 4.12
CA GLY A 29 30.50 4.77 5.02
C GLY A 29 29.68 6.05 5.18
N TYR A 30 28.56 6.21 4.46
CA TYR A 30 27.63 7.32 4.65
C TYR A 30 26.44 6.91 5.51
N TYR A 31 25.92 7.90 6.22
CA TYR A 31 24.75 7.81 7.08
C TYR A 31 23.67 8.76 6.57
N ARG A 32 22.43 8.28 6.65
CA ARG A 32 21.22 9.08 6.59
C ARG A 32 20.95 9.59 8.00
N VAL A 33 20.76 10.90 8.11
CA VAL A 33 20.37 11.55 9.36
C VAL A 33 19.05 12.26 9.11
N ILE A 34 18.07 12.01 9.98
CA ILE A 34 16.78 12.69 10.00
C ILE A 34 16.67 13.34 11.37
N GLY A 35 16.50 14.66 11.39
CA GLY A 35 16.37 15.43 12.62
C GLY A 35 15.08 16.25 12.60
N TRP A 36 14.50 16.48 13.78
CA TRP A 36 13.42 17.44 13.96
C TRP A 36 13.55 18.12 15.32
N HIS A 37 13.31 19.42 15.37
CA HIS A 37 13.27 20.20 16.60
C HIS A 37 12.03 21.07 16.64
N ARG A 38 11.13 20.85 17.61
CA ARG A 38 9.85 21.58 17.72
C ARG A 38 10.03 23.09 17.88
N GLY A 39 11.11 23.53 18.53
CA GLY A 39 11.40 24.95 18.74
C GLY A 39 12.04 25.66 17.53
N HIS A 40 12.28 24.94 16.43
CA HIS A 40 12.92 25.48 15.22
C HIS A 40 12.08 25.14 13.99
N ASP A 41 10.93 25.81 13.89
CA ASP A 41 9.93 25.64 12.82
C ASP A 41 10.10 26.78 11.80
N VAL A 42 11.06 26.62 10.89
CA VAL A 42 11.40 27.60 9.84
C VAL A 42 10.91 27.12 8.47
N PRO A 43 10.59 28.01 7.52
CA PRO A 43 10.11 27.63 6.19
C PRO A 43 11.06 26.71 5.42
N ASP A 44 10.54 25.89 4.50
CA ASP A 44 11.34 24.99 3.64
C ASP A 44 12.37 25.71 2.76
N THR A 45 12.14 27.01 2.49
CA THR A 45 13.05 27.86 1.72
C THR A 45 14.26 28.34 2.54
N GLU A 46 14.22 28.23 3.86
CA GLU A 46 15.33 28.63 4.72
C GLU A 46 16.53 27.70 4.47
N PRO A 47 17.72 28.23 4.18
CA PRO A 47 18.91 27.42 3.94
C PRO A 47 19.16 26.45 5.09
N LEU A 48 19.42 25.18 4.76
CA LEU A 48 19.82 24.17 5.74
C LEU A 48 21.34 24.05 5.73
N ASP A 49 21.95 24.33 6.88
CA ASP A 49 23.37 24.11 7.09
C ASP A 49 23.66 22.82 7.89
N LEU A 50 24.91 22.37 7.84
CA LEU A 50 25.33 21.18 8.57
C LEU A 50 25.36 21.42 10.09
N ALA A 51 25.56 22.65 10.54
CA ALA A 51 25.64 22.98 11.96
C ALA A 51 24.29 22.79 12.66
N GLU A 52 23.19 23.11 11.98
CA GLU A 52 21.83 22.86 12.44
C GLU A 52 21.58 21.35 12.57
N VAL A 53 21.96 20.55 11.58
CA VAL A 53 21.80 19.09 11.65
C VAL A 53 22.59 18.51 12.83
N LYS A 54 23.82 19.00 13.05
CA LYS A 54 24.64 18.64 14.22
C LYS A 54 23.96 19.00 15.53
N GLU A 55 23.43 20.22 15.63
CA GLU A 55 22.78 20.69 16.85
C GLU A 55 21.51 19.89 17.18
N ILE A 56 20.65 19.63 16.19
CA ILE A 56 19.46 18.79 16.38
C ILE A 56 19.86 17.37 16.82
N THR A 57 20.90 16.81 16.21
CA THR A 57 21.43 15.49 16.56
C THR A 57 21.97 15.48 17.99
N ARG A 58 22.74 16.50 18.38
CA ARG A 58 23.28 16.67 19.73
C ARG A 58 22.17 16.80 20.77
N LEU A 59 21.13 17.58 20.50
CA LEU A 59 19.98 17.74 21.40
C LEU A 59 19.22 16.42 21.59
N ALA A 60 19.07 15.62 20.53
CA ALA A 60 18.30 14.37 20.58
C ALA A 60 19.09 13.16 21.10
N LEU A 61 20.39 13.06 20.77
CA LEU A 61 21.24 11.89 21.01
C LEU A 61 22.41 12.16 21.96
N GLY A 62 22.57 13.40 22.43
CA GLY A 62 23.65 13.83 23.32
C GLY A 62 24.97 14.16 22.61
N ARG A 63 25.12 13.82 21.33
CA ARG A 63 26.32 14.05 20.50
C ARG A 63 25.97 14.10 19.01
N ASP A 64 26.87 14.63 18.20
CA ASP A 64 26.72 14.77 16.74
C ASP A 64 27.56 13.75 15.93
N TYR A 65 28.29 12.86 16.62
CA TYR A 65 29.16 11.82 16.04
C TYR A 65 30.28 12.36 15.13
N GLY A 66 30.67 13.63 15.30
CA GLY A 66 31.69 14.27 14.46
C GLY A 66 31.30 14.31 12.99
N MET A 67 30.02 14.58 12.71
CA MET A 67 29.43 14.57 11.38
C MET A 67 30.15 15.50 10.38
N HIS A 68 30.45 15.01 9.18
CA HIS A 68 31.11 15.76 8.11
C HIS A 68 30.73 15.25 6.71
N ASP A 69 31.25 15.89 5.65
CA ASP A 69 31.06 15.51 4.24
C ASP A 69 29.60 15.21 3.86
N ALA A 70 28.72 16.20 4.02
CA ALA A 70 27.33 16.06 3.62
C ALA A 70 27.20 16.05 2.09
N ARG A 71 26.84 14.88 1.52
CA ARG A 71 26.55 14.73 0.07
C ARG A 71 25.28 15.46 -0.36
N TRP A 72 24.28 15.47 0.51
CA TRP A 72 22.96 16.05 0.25
C TRP A 72 22.29 16.38 1.57
N MET A 73 21.61 17.52 1.61
CA MET A 73 20.81 18.00 2.74
C MET A 73 19.54 18.62 2.20
N SER A 74 18.43 18.45 2.92
CA SER A 74 17.15 19.02 2.56
C SER A 74 16.31 19.23 3.80
N ARG A 75 15.51 20.30 3.79
CA ARG A 75 14.46 20.57 4.77
C ARG A 75 13.11 20.27 4.12
N PHE A 76 12.20 19.70 4.89
CA PHE A 76 10.82 19.47 4.48
C PHE A 76 9.90 19.56 5.69
N HIS A 77 8.68 20.05 5.48
CA HIS A 77 7.62 19.90 6.46
C HIS A 77 6.91 18.54 6.29
N SER A 78 6.57 17.93 7.42
CA SER A 78 5.81 16.70 7.48
C SER A 78 4.35 17.01 7.76
N ASP A 79 3.60 17.39 6.74
CA ASP A 79 2.15 17.54 6.83
C ASP A 79 1.42 16.17 6.84
N GLU A 80 0.35 16.06 7.60
CA GLU A 80 -0.63 14.96 7.53
C GLU A 80 -1.90 15.47 6.87
N ARG A 81 -2.00 15.37 5.54
CA ARG A 81 -3.12 15.88 4.76
C ARG A 81 -3.61 14.87 3.73
N GLN A 82 -4.91 14.91 3.46
CA GLN A 82 -5.55 14.09 2.43
C GLN A 82 -6.56 14.94 1.66
N ALA A 83 -6.56 14.82 0.34
CA ALA A 83 -7.57 15.41 -0.51
C ALA A 83 -8.95 14.79 -0.18
N PRO A 84 -10.00 15.62 0.01
CA PRO A 84 -11.34 15.11 0.36
C PRO A 84 -11.95 14.26 -0.76
N ALA A 85 -11.55 14.52 -2.00
CA ALA A 85 -11.99 13.79 -3.19
C ALA A 85 -10.78 13.47 -4.08
N TYR A 86 -10.63 12.20 -4.46
CA TYR A 86 -9.61 11.73 -5.39
C TYR A 86 -10.05 11.87 -6.86
N ARG A 87 -11.33 12.15 -7.10
CA ARG A 87 -11.92 12.35 -8.42
C ARG A 87 -12.86 13.55 -8.39
N ILE A 88 -12.70 14.44 -9.37
CA ILE A 88 -13.67 15.49 -9.69
C ILE A 88 -13.91 15.45 -11.21
N GLY A 89 -15.03 14.87 -11.62
CA GLY A 89 -15.34 14.66 -13.03
C GLY A 89 -14.31 13.78 -13.74
N ARG A 90 -13.47 14.41 -14.58
CA ARG A 90 -12.40 13.77 -15.38
C ARG A 90 -11.00 13.98 -14.80
N VAL A 91 -10.88 14.67 -13.67
CA VAL A 91 -9.61 14.94 -12.99
C VAL A 91 -9.45 13.98 -11.82
N PHE A 92 -8.26 13.38 -11.71
CA PHE A 92 -7.92 12.41 -10.67
C PHE A 92 -6.64 12.82 -9.94
N LEU A 93 -6.57 12.54 -8.65
CA LEU A 93 -5.37 12.73 -7.81
C LEU A 93 -4.87 11.37 -7.33
N ALA A 94 -3.57 11.12 -7.39
CA ALA A 94 -2.92 9.90 -6.92
C ALA A 94 -1.57 10.22 -6.25
N GLY A 95 -1.15 9.37 -5.31
CA GLY A 95 0.11 9.57 -4.57
C GLY A 95 0.10 10.85 -3.74
N ASP A 96 1.25 11.54 -3.68
CA ASP A 96 1.44 12.73 -2.83
C ASP A 96 0.48 13.88 -3.19
N ALA A 97 -0.03 13.94 -4.41
CA ALA A 97 -1.08 14.89 -4.79
C ALA A 97 -2.42 14.63 -4.10
N ALA A 98 -2.68 13.39 -3.68
CA ALA A 98 -3.91 12.97 -3.00
C ALA A 98 -3.73 12.86 -1.48
N HIS A 99 -2.52 12.54 -1.01
CA HIS A 99 -2.23 12.39 0.42
C HIS A 99 -0.74 12.58 0.70
N VAL A 100 -0.43 13.42 1.68
CA VAL A 100 0.93 13.59 2.22
C VAL A 100 0.90 13.21 3.69
N HIS A 101 1.88 12.43 4.11
CA HIS A 101 1.99 11.97 5.49
C HIS A 101 3.45 11.91 5.92
N THR A 102 3.66 11.80 7.24
CA THR A 102 5.00 11.64 7.78
C THR A 102 5.72 10.44 7.14
N PRO A 103 7.02 10.56 6.82
CA PRO A 103 7.80 9.46 6.23
C PRO A 103 7.98 8.27 7.17
N ALA A 104 7.55 8.38 8.43
CA ALA A 104 7.54 7.30 9.41
C ALA A 104 6.85 6.04 8.82
N GLY A 105 7.60 4.95 8.73
CA GLY A 105 7.13 3.66 8.20
C GLY A 105 7.26 3.46 6.69
N GLY A 106 7.75 4.44 5.93
CA GLY A 106 8.09 4.27 4.51
C GLY A 106 6.90 3.98 3.59
N GLN A 107 5.69 4.44 3.95
CA GLN A 107 4.45 4.02 3.30
C GLN A 107 4.01 4.92 2.12
N GLY A 108 4.61 6.10 1.94
CA GLY A 108 4.12 7.12 0.98
C GLY A 108 4.19 6.65 -0.46
N MET A 109 5.42 6.42 -0.97
CA MET A 109 5.65 5.90 -2.31
C MET A 109 4.88 4.59 -2.57
N ASN A 110 4.85 3.68 -1.59
CA ASN A 110 4.12 2.42 -1.69
C ASN A 110 2.61 2.63 -1.89
N THR A 111 2.02 3.58 -1.16
CA THR A 111 0.60 3.91 -1.28
C THR A 111 0.30 4.55 -2.63
N GLY A 112 1.15 5.48 -3.10
CA GLY A 112 1.01 6.10 -4.41
C GLY A 112 1.11 5.12 -5.58
N LEU A 113 2.06 4.17 -5.54
CA LEU A 113 2.16 3.11 -6.55
C LEU A 113 0.89 2.23 -6.58
N GLN A 114 0.32 1.91 -5.42
CA GLN A 114 -0.93 1.16 -5.34
C GLN A 114 -2.14 1.97 -5.82
N ASP A 115 -2.14 3.29 -5.63
CA ASP A 115 -3.18 4.16 -6.18
C ASP A 115 -3.15 4.13 -7.72
N ALA A 116 -1.96 4.25 -8.30
CA ALA A 116 -1.77 4.16 -9.74
C ALA A 116 -2.20 2.80 -10.29
N ALA A 117 -1.80 1.71 -9.64
CA ALA A 117 -2.20 0.35 -10.01
C ALA A 117 -3.71 0.13 -9.93
N ASN A 118 -4.40 0.75 -8.96
CA ASN A 118 -5.84 0.67 -8.82
C ASN A 118 -6.60 1.49 -9.87
N LEU A 119 -6.10 2.68 -10.21
CA LEU A 119 -6.77 3.61 -11.11
C LEU A 119 -6.56 3.27 -12.59
N SER A 120 -5.35 2.82 -12.97
CA SER A 120 -4.95 2.64 -14.37
C SER A 120 -5.88 1.71 -15.15
N TRP A 121 -6.13 0.50 -14.62
CA TRP A 121 -6.97 -0.48 -15.31
C TRP A 121 -8.43 -0.01 -15.39
N LYS A 122 -8.93 0.72 -14.39
CA LYS A 122 -10.29 1.28 -14.39
C LYS A 122 -10.44 2.34 -15.47
N LEU A 123 -9.45 3.23 -15.60
CA LEU A 123 -9.41 4.24 -16.66
C LEU A 123 -9.41 3.59 -18.03
N VAL A 124 -8.53 2.60 -18.25
CA VAL A 124 -8.47 1.87 -19.53
C VAL A 124 -9.80 1.19 -19.84
N SER A 125 -10.41 0.50 -18.87
CA SER A 125 -11.70 -0.18 -19.06
C SER A 125 -12.83 0.78 -19.44
N VAL A 126 -12.92 1.95 -18.80
CA VAL A 126 -13.96 2.95 -19.12
C VAL A 126 -13.69 3.64 -20.45
N LEU A 127 -12.43 4.01 -20.74
CA LEU A 127 -12.07 4.65 -22.01
C LEU A 127 -12.30 3.73 -23.21
N ALA A 128 -12.08 2.42 -23.04
CA ALA A 128 -12.36 1.42 -24.07
C ALA A 128 -13.85 1.03 -24.18
N GLY A 129 -14.74 1.63 -23.37
CA GLY A 129 -16.17 1.32 -23.36
C GLY A 129 -16.52 -0.05 -22.78
N HIS A 130 -15.58 -0.69 -22.06
CA HIS A 130 -15.76 -2.00 -21.46
C HIS A 130 -16.38 -1.95 -20.06
N ALA A 131 -16.40 -0.79 -19.41
CA ALA A 131 -16.98 -0.63 -18.09
C ALA A 131 -17.82 0.63 -17.99
N ASP A 132 -18.83 0.58 -17.12
CA ASP A 132 -19.61 1.76 -16.76
C ASP A 132 -18.71 2.83 -16.10
N PRO A 133 -18.88 4.13 -16.40
CA PRO A 133 -18.13 5.21 -15.77
C PRO A 133 -18.18 5.23 -14.23
N ALA A 134 -19.21 4.61 -13.61
CA ALA A 134 -19.31 4.42 -12.17
C ALA A 134 -18.18 3.54 -11.60
N LEU A 135 -17.52 2.70 -12.42
CA LEU A 135 -16.32 1.97 -12.01
C LEU A 135 -15.23 2.93 -11.51
N LEU A 136 -15.09 4.11 -12.10
CA LEU A 136 -14.09 5.10 -11.68
C LEU A 136 -14.40 5.72 -10.32
N ASP A 137 -15.66 5.71 -9.86
CA ASP A 137 -16.03 6.16 -8.50
C ASP A 137 -15.52 5.19 -7.43
N THR A 138 -15.29 3.93 -7.79
CA THR A 138 -14.68 2.96 -6.88
C THR A 138 -13.24 3.33 -6.52
N TYR A 139 -12.54 4.15 -7.30
CA TYR A 139 -11.21 4.64 -6.92
C TYR A 139 -11.24 5.40 -5.59
N GLN A 140 -12.23 6.30 -5.41
CA GLN A 140 -12.44 7.01 -4.16
C GLN A 140 -12.77 6.03 -3.03
N SER A 141 -13.79 5.17 -3.20
CA SER A 141 -14.26 4.30 -2.12
C SER A 141 -13.25 3.22 -1.72
N GLU A 142 -12.33 2.85 -2.62
CA GLU A 142 -11.27 1.88 -2.36
C GLU A 142 -9.99 2.51 -1.80
N ARG A 143 -9.50 3.61 -2.39
CA ARG A 143 -8.16 4.16 -2.09
C ARG A 143 -8.17 5.27 -1.05
N HIS A 144 -9.24 6.07 -0.96
CA HIS A 144 -9.32 7.12 0.05
C HIS A 144 -9.30 6.55 1.49
N PRO A 145 -10.01 5.45 1.85
CA PRO A 145 -9.88 4.84 3.17
C PRO A 145 -8.48 4.30 3.47
N VAL A 146 -7.75 3.83 2.45
CA VAL A 146 -6.36 3.36 2.59
C VAL A 146 -5.44 4.53 2.94
N GLY A 147 -5.49 5.64 2.17
CA GLY A 147 -4.71 6.85 2.49
C GLY A 147 -5.00 7.36 3.90
N LYS A 148 -6.27 7.37 4.31
CA LYS A 148 -6.69 7.75 5.67
C LYS A 148 -6.13 6.83 6.75
N ALA A 149 -6.06 5.54 6.48
CA ALA A 149 -5.50 4.56 7.42
C ALA A 149 -3.99 4.76 7.57
N VAL A 150 -3.27 4.96 6.46
CA VAL A 150 -1.82 5.22 6.44
C VAL A 150 -1.47 6.52 7.19
N LEU A 151 -2.23 7.59 6.98
CA LEU A 151 -2.11 8.85 7.74
C LEU A 151 -2.25 8.60 9.25
N ARG A 152 -3.30 7.88 9.65
CA ARG A 152 -3.56 7.59 11.07
C ARG A 152 -2.48 6.71 11.69
N SER A 153 -1.99 5.71 10.97
CA SER A 153 -0.95 4.80 11.50
C SER A 153 0.40 5.51 11.61
N SER A 154 0.81 6.24 10.58
CA SER A 154 2.10 6.93 10.54
C SER A 154 2.15 8.05 11.59
N GLY A 155 1.12 8.90 11.69
CA GLY A 155 1.00 9.88 12.76
C GLY A 155 0.91 9.25 14.15
N GLY A 156 0.26 8.09 14.26
CA GLY A 156 0.20 7.31 15.49
C GLY A 156 1.58 6.87 15.97
N LEU A 157 2.45 6.41 15.07
CA LEU A 157 3.82 6.02 15.38
C LEU A 157 4.65 7.20 15.89
N VAL A 158 4.57 8.36 15.23
CA VAL A 158 5.29 9.58 15.67
C VAL A 158 4.80 10.01 17.04
N ARG A 159 3.48 10.10 17.26
CA ARG A 159 2.91 10.48 18.57
C ARG A 159 3.31 9.49 19.68
N LEU A 160 3.39 8.20 19.36
CA LEU A 160 3.81 7.17 20.30
C LEU A 160 5.32 7.25 20.62
N ALA A 161 6.15 7.60 19.63
CA ALA A 161 7.58 7.86 19.83
C ALA A 161 7.81 9.11 20.69
N MET A 162 6.97 10.14 20.53
CA MET A 162 7.03 11.39 21.30
C MET A 162 6.28 11.33 22.65
N ALA A 163 5.87 10.15 23.11
CA ALA A 163 5.05 9.97 24.30
C ALA A 163 5.80 10.34 25.59
N LYS A 164 5.47 11.50 26.20
CA LYS A 164 6.12 12.01 27.41
C LYS A 164 5.46 11.54 28.72
N ARG A 165 4.17 11.21 28.72
CA ARG A 165 3.41 10.92 29.96
C ARG A 165 3.61 9.46 30.42
N PRO A 166 3.70 9.17 31.73
CA PRO A 166 3.90 7.81 32.25
C PRO A 166 2.87 6.80 31.71
N TRP A 167 1.60 7.20 31.65
CA TRP A 167 0.54 6.35 31.12
C TRP A 167 0.65 6.11 29.61
N THR A 168 1.09 7.09 28.80
CA THR A 168 1.34 6.90 27.36
C THR A 168 2.53 5.96 27.12
N ARG A 169 3.56 6.01 27.98
CA ARG A 169 4.69 5.08 27.94
C ARG A 169 4.28 3.65 28.32
N ALA A 170 3.40 3.50 29.31
CA ALA A 170 2.83 2.21 29.69
C ALA A 170 1.94 1.64 28.56
N ALA A 171 1.10 2.47 27.94
CA ALA A 171 0.29 2.08 26.78
C ALA A 171 1.16 1.62 25.60
N ARG A 172 2.26 2.34 25.33
CA ARG A 172 3.27 1.92 24.33
C ARG A 172 3.84 0.55 24.67
N ALA A 173 4.29 0.34 25.90
CA ALA A 173 4.88 -0.93 26.32
C ALA A 173 3.88 -2.09 26.20
N ALA A 174 2.61 -1.87 26.59
CA ALA A 174 1.55 -2.86 26.44
C ALA A 174 1.26 -3.18 24.96
N LEU A 175 1.19 -2.17 24.09
CA LEU A 175 0.97 -2.37 22.66
C LEU A 175 2.14 -3.12 22.01
N THR A 176 3.38 -2.73 22.31
CA THR A 176 4.57 -3.44 21.85
C THR A 176 4.58 -4.88 22.36
N GLY A 177 4.25 -5.10 23.64
CA GLY A 177 4.11 -6.43 24.22
C GLY A 177 3.08 -7.29 23.48
N LEU A 178 1.89 -6.75 23.20
CA LEU A 178 0.84 -7.43 22.45
C LEU A 178 1.31 -7.80 21.03
N VAL A 179 1.91 -6.86 20.30
CA VAL A 179 2.41 -7.09 18.93
C VAL A 179 3.55 -8.13 18.93
N SER A 180 4.41 -8.14 19.94
CA SER A 180 5.53 -9.08 20.02
C SER A 180 5.07 -10.50 20.38
N HIS A 181 4.09 -10.65 21.27
CA HIS A 181 3.69 -11.95 21.84
C HIS A 181 2.44 -12.56 21.20
N VAL A 182 1.60 -11.77 20.52
CA VAL A 182 0.36 -12.26 19.89
C VAL A 182 0.51 -12.36 18.38
N GLY A 183 0.71 -13.57 17.87
CA GLY A 183 0.93 -13.86 16.45
C GLY A 183 -0.10 -13.23 15.49
N PRO A 184 -1.42 -13.31 15.75
CA PRO A 184 -2.44 -12.64 14.95
C PRO A 184 -2.30 -11.11 14.92
N ALA A 185 -1.98 -10.48 16.06
CA ALA A 185 -1.78 -9.04 16.15
C ALA A 185 -0.54 -8.62 15.35
N ARG A 186 0.56 -9.36 15.50
CA ARG A 186 1.79 -9.17 14.71
C ARG A 186 1.52 -9.24 13.22
N ARG A 187 0.84 -10.30 12.75
CA ARG A 187 0.51 -10.49 11.34
C ARG A 187 -0.34 -9.34 10.79
N LYS A 188 -1.33 -8.88 11.55
CA LYS A 188 -2.18 -7.75 11.16
C LYS A 188 -1.38 -6.45 11.08
N ALA A 189 -0.52 -6.17 12.06
CA ALA A 189 0.34 -5.00 12.07
C ALA A 189 1.31 -5.02 10.87
N THR A 190 2.00 -6.14 10.63
CA THR A 190 2.89 -6.31 9.48
C THR A 190 2.14 -6.11 8.17
N ALA A 191 0.96 -6.73 8.00
CA ALA A 191 0.19 -6.59 6.76
C ALA A 191 -0.30 -5.15 6.50
N GLN A 192 -0.60 -4.39 7.56
CA GLN A 192 -0.96 -2.98 7.46
C GLN A 192 0.25 -2.11 7.09
N VAL A 193 1.41 -2.34 7.72
CA VAL A 193 2.65 -1.60 7.44
C VAL A 193 3.11 -1.84 6.00
N THR A 194 3.09 -3.09 5.51
CA THR A 194 3.47 -3.42 4.13
C THR A 194 2.40 -3.07 3.09
N GLY A 195 1.21 -2.65 3.53
CA GLY A 195 0.10 -2.28 2.65
C GLY A 195 -0.62 -3.44 1.97
N ILE A 196 -0.25 -4.70 2.23
CA ILE A 196 -0.91 -5.88 1.64
C ILE A 196 -2.18 -6.31 2.39
N GLY A 197 -2.37 -5.80 3.61
CA GLY A 197 -3.48 -6.14 4.50
C GLY A 197 -4.75 -5.32 4.30
N TYR A 198 -4.77 -4.41 3.31
CA TYR A 198 -5.96 -3.62 3.00
C TYR A 198 -6.97 -4.44 2.19
N ARG A 199 -8.25 -4.27 2.53
CA ARG A 199 -9.39 -4.91 1.86
C ARG A 199 -10.30 -3.81 1.32
N TYR A 200 -10.73 -3.95 0.08
CA TYR A 200 -11.69 -3.06 -0.55
C TYR A 200 -13.13 -3.39 -0.10
N PRO A 201 -14.01 -2.37 -0.05
CA PRO A 201 -15.42 -2.59 0.27
C PRO A 201 -16.05 -3.62 -0.67
N ALA A 202 -16.84 -4.53 -0.10
CA ALA A 202 -17.57 -5.54 -0.84
C ALA A 202 -19.05 -5.51 -0.39
N PRO A 203 -20.02 -5.71 -1.31
CA PRO A 203 -21.42 -5.79 -0.93
C PRO A 203 -21.68 -6.88 0.10
N ARG A 204 -22.70 -6.67 0.95
CA ARG A 204 -23.14 -7.67 1.92
C ARG A 204 -23.59 -8.94 1.20
N GLY A 205 -23.24 -10.09 1.75
CA GLY A 205 -23.58 -11.40 1.17
C GLY A 205 -22.61 -11.89 0.08
N THR A 206 -21.63 -11.09 -0.34
CA THR A 206 -20.56 -11.58 -1.22
C THR A 206 -19.55 -12.46 -0.48
N HIS A 207 -18.80 -13.24 -1.24
CA HIS A 207 -17.79 -14.14 -0.72
C HIS A 207 -16.74 -13.41 0.15
N PRO A 208 -16.25 -14.00 1.25
CA PRO A 208 -15.27 -13.36 2.14
C PRO A 208 -13.97 -12.92 1.46
N LEU A 209 -13.58 -13.59 0.37
CA LEU A 209 -12.42 -13.19 -0.43
C LEU A 209 -12.66 -11.91 -1.24
N THR A 210 -13.89 -11.56 -1.58
CA THR A 210 -14.17 -10.37 -2.40
C THR A 210 -13.59 -9.12 -1.74
N GLY A 211 -12.82 -8.34 -2.51
CA GLY A 211 -12.10 -7.16 -2.07
C GLY A 211 -10.79 -7.44 -1.34
N THR A 212 -10.38 -8.70 -1.13
CA THR A 212 -9.08 -9.03 -0.52
C THR A 212 -7.97 -9.09 -1.56
N ARG A 213 -6.74 -8.73 -1.17
CA ARG A 213 -5.55 -8.94 -2.00
C ARG A 213 -5.25 -10.42 -2.10
N VAL A 214 -5.14 -10.94 -3.33
CA VAL A 214 -4.84 -12.35 -3.56
C VAL A 214 -3.32 -12.54 -3.51
N PRO A 215 -2.79 -13.45 -2.68
CA PRO A 215 -1.36 -13.73 -2.62
C PRO A 215 -0.86 -14.35 -3.93
N ASP A 216 0.45 -14.35 -4.12
CA ASP A 216 1.08 -14.99 -5.28
C ASP A 216 1.00 -16.51 -5.17
N VAL A 217 0.00 -17.09 -5.82
CA VAL A 217 -0.32 -18.53 -5.79
C VAL A 217 0.24 -19.24 -7.01
N ARG A 218 0.58 -20.53 -6.86
CA ARG A 218 0.99 -21.39 -7.98
C ARG A 218 -0.22 -21.87 -8.78
N LEU A 219 -0.07 -21.86 -10.09
CA LEU A 219 -1.05 -22.31 -11.07
C LEU A 219 -0.65 -23.68 -11.63
N ALA A 220 -1.61 -24.42 -12.17
CA ALA A 220 -1.41 -25.80 -12.63
C ALA A 220 -0.43 -25.93 -13.81
N ASP A 221 -0.26 -24.86 -14.59
CA ASP A 221 0.70 -24.77 -15.70
C ASP A 221 2.14 -24.51 -15.24
N GLY A 222 2.38 -24.45 -13.92
CA GLY A 222 3.68 -24.19 -13.31
C GLY A 222 4.00 -22.70 -13.11
N THR A 223 3.20 -21.79 -13.67
CA THR A 223 3.35 -20.34 -13.50
C THR A 223 2.77 -19.88 -12.16
N ARG A 224 2.88 -18.57 -11.89
CA ARG A 224 2.28 -17.94 -10.72
C ARG A 224 1.25 -16.88 -11.09
N LEU A 225 0.32 -16.60 -10.17
CA LEU A 225 -0.69 -15.57 -10.36
C LEU A 225 -0.10 -14.22 -10.75
N TYR A 226 1.00 -13.79 -10.12
CA TYR A 226 1.58 -12.48 -10.45
C TYR A 226 2.25 -12.45 -11.83
N GLU A 227 2.58 -13.61 -12.41
CA GLU A 227 3.03 -13.71 -13.80
C GLU A 227 1.84 -13.57 -14.76
N ALA A 228 0.73 -14.25 -14.46
CA ALA A 228 -0.51 -14.15 -15.24
C ALA A 228 -1.14 -12.73 -15.23
N LEU A 229 -0.91 -11.94 -14.18
CA LEU A 229 -1.40 -10.56 -14.06
C LEU A 229 -0.58 -9.52 -14.84
N ARG A 230 0.60 -9.88 -15.38
CA ARG A 230 1.50 -8.92 -16.05
C ARG A 230 0.88 -8.25 -17.28
N ASP A 231 -0.03 -8.95 -17.95
CA ASP A 231 -0.73 -8.44 -19.14
C ASP A 231 -1.85 -7.45 -18.81
N GLY A 232 -2.09 -7.15 -17.53
CA GLY A 232 -3.15 -6.21 -17.12
C GLY A 232 -4.57 -6.75 -17.32
N ARG A 233 -4.71 -8.07 -17.53
CA ARG A 233 -5.99 -8.77 -17.69
C ARG A 233 -6.53 -9.24 -16.34
N PHE A 234 -7.83 -9.48 -16.28
CA PHE A 234 -8.40 -10.27 -15.18
C PHE A 234 -7.93 -11.71 -15.30
N VAL A 235 -7.82 -12.42 -14.17
CA VAL A 235 -7.49 -13.84 -14.13
C VAL A 235 -8.60 -14.61 -13.42
N LEU A 236 -9.24 -15.54 -14.13
CA LEU A 236 -10.18 -16.50 -13.54
C LEU A 236 -9.42 -17.78 -13.18
N ILE A 237 -9.28 -18.05 -11.89
CA ILE A 237 -8.68 -19.28 -11.36
C ILE A 237 -9.80 -20.26 -11.02
N THR A 238 -9.73 -21.46 -11.56
CA THR A 238 -10.75 -22.50 -11.44
C THR A 238 -10.16 -23.77 -10.81
N PRO A 239 -10.98 -24.67 -10.26
CA PRO A 239 -10.52 -26.01 -9.89
C PRO A 239 -9.95 -26.76 -11.09
N ALA A 240 -8.96 -27.63 -10.89
CA ALA A 240 -8.24 -28.31 -11.97
C ALA A 240 -9.12 -29.21 -12.87
N HIS A 241 -10.29 -29.63 -12.40
CA HIS A 241 -11.21 -30.51 -13.11
C HIS A 241 -12.46 -29.80 -13.64
N GLU A 242 -12.56 -28.48 -13.48
CA GLU A 242 -13.68 -27.69 -13.99
C GLU A 242 -13.26 -26.94 -15.25
N SER A 243 -14.02 -27.12 -16.34
CA SER A 243 -13.87 -26.35 -17.57
C SER A 243 -15.12 -25.52 -17.81
N PHE A 244 -14.93 -24.20 -17.85
CA PHE A 244 -15.99 -23.23 -18.10
C PHE A 244 -15.97 -22.71 -19.54
N SER A 245 -15.30 -23.40 -20.47
CA SER A 245 -15.07 -22.95 -21.85
C SER A 245 -16.34 -22.46 -22.58
N HIS A 246 -17.49 -23.08 -22.32
CA HIS A 246 -18.79 -22.70 -22.90
C HIS A 246 -19.46 -21.49 -22.21
N GLU A 247 -19.03 -21.15 -21.00
CA GLU A 247 -19.61 -20.10 -20.16
C GLU A 247 -18.83 -18.79 -20.24
N LEU A 248 -17.54 -18.89 -20.58
CA LEU A 248 -16.66 -17.75 -20.74
C LEU A 248 -17.10 -16.91 -21.95
N PRO A 249 -17.39 -15.61 -21.75
CA PRO A 249 -17.56 -14.72 -22.89
C PRO A 249 -16.22 -14.58 -23.64
N PRO A 250 -16.22 -14.35 -24.97
CA PRO A 250 -15.00 -14.25 -25.76
C PRO A 250 -14.26 -12.95 -25.43
N HIS A 251 -13.39 -13.02 -24.43
CA HIS A 251 -12.62 -11.90 -23.90
C HIS A 251 -11.12 -12.20 -23.84
N PRO A 252 -10.47 -12.70 -24.90
CA PRO A 252 -9.05 -13.08 -24.85
C PRO A 252 -8.14 -11.92 -24.39
N ASP A 253 -8.54 -10.69 -24.71
CA ASP A 253 -7.77 -9.48 -24.38
C ASP A 253 -8.06 -8.93 -22.97
N ARG A 254 -9.10 -9.44 -22.28
CA ARG A 254 -9.52 -8.95 -20.95
C ARG A 254 -9.49 -10.01 -19.85
N LEU A 255 -9.52 -11.29 -20.22
CA LEU A 255 -9.62 -12.41 -19.29
C LEU A 255 -8.62 -13.51 -19.65
N ALA A 256 -7.75 -13.83 -18.71
CA ALA A 256 -6.97 -15.06 -18.70
C ALA A 256 -7.64 -16.10 -17.81
N THR A 257 -7.54 -17.37 -18.17
CA THR A 257 -8.04 -18.50 -17.38
C THR A 257 -6.88 -19.34 -16.89
N ALA A 258 -6.94 -19.75 -15.63
CA ALA A 258 -5.96 -20.62 -15.02
C ALA A 258 -6.63 -21.64 -14.10
N HIS A 259 -5.87 -22.64 -13.68
CA HIS A 259 -6.30 -23.65 -12.71
C HIS A 259 -5.42 -23.61 -11.47
N TRP A 260 -6.01 -23.94 -10.32
CA TRP A 260 -5.25 -24.13 -9.09
C TRP A 260 -4.25 -25.29 -9.24
N ALA A 261 -2.99 -25.08 -8.83
CA ALA A 261 -2.06 -26.19 -8.64
C ALA A 261 -2.44 -27.09 -7.45
N SER A 262 -3.18 -26.53 -6.48
CA SER A 262 -3.68 -27.23 -5.29
C SER A 262 -5.08 -27.81 -5.51
N ALA A 263 -5.53 -28.70 -4.62
CA ALA A 263 -6.90 -29.24 -4.59
C ALA A 263 -8.00 -28.23 -4.16
N ARG A 264 -7.74 -26.92 -4.31
CA ARG A 264 -8.67 -25.86 -3.92
C ARG A 264 -9.88 -25.85 -4.85
N ARG A 265 -11.08 -25.80 -4.26
CA ARG A 265 -12.37 -25.81 -4.97
C ARG A 265 -12.93 -24.42 -5.27
N THR A 266 -12.30 -23.37 -4.76
CA THR A 266 -12.77 -21.99 -4.97
C THR A 266 -12.58 -21.56 -6.42
N THR A 267 -13.64 -21.16 -7.12
CA THR A 267 -13.52 -20.38 -8.36
C THR A 267 -13.32 -18.92 -7.99
N LEU A 268 -12.27 -18.28 -8.50
CA LEU A 268 -11.81 -16.96 -8.09
C LEU A 268 -11.54 -16.07 -9.30
N LEU A 269 -12.20 -14.92 -9.38
CA LEU A 269 -11.90 -13.88 -10.36
C LEU A 269 -11.00 -12.82 -9.71
N VAL A 270 -9.82 -12.60 -10.28
CA VAL A 270 -8.82 -11.65 -9.80
C VAL A 270 -8.74 -10.46 -10.76
N ARG A 271 -8.76 -9.25 -10.22
CA ARG A 271 -8.57 -7.98 -10.94
C ARG A 271 -7.12 -7.80 -11.40
N PRO A 272 -6.87 -6.93 -12.39
CA PRO A 272 -5.52 -6.56 -12.81
C PRO A 272 -4.63 -6.02 -11.67
N ASP A 273 -5.22 -5.37 -10.67
CA ASP A 273 -4.50 -4.88 -9.47
C ASP A 273 -4.30 -5.96 -8.39
N GLY A 274 -4.67 -7.21 -8.67
CA GLY A 274 -4.43 -8.38 -7.81
C GLY A 274 -5.39 -8.52 -6.63
N TYR A 275 -6.53 -7.83 -6.67
CA TYR A 275 -7.63 -7.99 -5.72
C TYR A 275 -8.70 -8.93 -6.24
N ALA A 276 -9.30 -9.73 -5.36
CA ALA A 276 -10.42 -10.59 -5.73
C ALA A 276 -11.65 -9.74 -6.10
N ALA A 277 -12.10 -9.87 -7.34
CA ALA A 277 -13.35 -9.27 -7.84
C ALA A 277 -14.56 -10.06 -7.35
N TRP A 278 -14.47 -11.39 -7.42
CA TRP A 278 -15.55 -12.32 -7.14
C TRP A 278 -14.98 -13.69 -6.79
N ALA A 279 -15.70 -14.47 -5.99
CA ALA A 279 -15.32 -15.84 -5.67
C ALA A 279 -16.54 -16.72 -5.33
N SER A 280 -16.40 -18.03 -5.50
CA SER A 280 -17.38 -19.05 -5.09
C SER A 280 -16.65 -20.33 -4.65
N ASP A 281 -17.02 -20.90 -3.49
CA ASP A 281 -16.44 -22.16 -3.00
C ASP A 281 -17.14 -23.41 -3.57
N THR A 282 -18.28 -23.23 -4.22
CA THR A 282 -18.99 -24.26 -5.00
C THR A 282 -18.83 -23.97 -6.48
N THR A 283 -18.96 -25.01 -7.31
CA THR A 283 -19.09 -24.84 -8.77
C THR A 283 -20.24 -23.87 -9.04
N PRO A 284 -19.96 -22.67 -9.59
CA PRO A 284 -21.00 -21.69 -9.82
C PRO A 284 -21.95 -22.18 -10.91
N ALA A 285 -23.24 -21.86 -10.76
CA ALA A 285 -24.17 -22.04 -11.86
C ALA A 285 -23.71 -21.21 -13.07
N PRO A 286 -23.90 -21.69 -14.32
CA PRO A 286 -23.41 -20.99 -15.51
C PRO A 286 -23.84 -19.53 -15.62
N GLY A 287 -25.09 -19.23 -15.25
CA GLY A 287 -25.61 -17.87 -15.23
C GLY A 287 -24.95 -16.97 -14.19
N ALA A 288 -24.53 -17.51 -13.05
CA ALA A 288 -23.87 -16.75 -11.99
C ALA A 288 -22.44 -16.35 -12.39
N LEU A 289 -21.67 -17.27 -12.97
CA LEU A 289 -20.34 -16.97 -13.47
C LEU A 289 -20.40 -15.95 -14.62
N ARG A 290 -21.29 -16.16 -15.60
CA ARG A 290 -21.50 -15.21 -16.71
C ARG A 290 -21.88 -13.81 -16.21
N SER A 291 -22.76 -13.73 -15.21
CA SER A 291 -23.17 -12.45 -14.62
C SER A 291 -21.99 -11.75 -13.92
N ALA A 292 -21.19 -12.49 -13.15
CA ALA A 292 -20.00 -11.95 -12.49
C ALA A 292 -18.96 -11.46 -13.52
N LEU A 293 -18.70 -12.24 -14.56
CA LEU A 293 -17.78 -11.85 -15.64
C LEU A 293 -18.29 -10.61 -16.38
N THR A 294 -19.57 -10.56 -16.73
CA THR A 294 -20.16 -9.40 -17.43
C THR A 294 -20.11 -8.14 -16.56
N ALA A 295 -20.33 -8.25 -15.25
CA ALA A 295 -20.28 -7.13 -14.32
C ALA A 295 -18.88 -6.51 -14.20
N HIS A 296 -17.81 -7.30 -14.39
CA HIS A 296 -16.43 -6.84 -14.22
C HIS A 296 -15.71 -6.55 -15.54
N LEU A 297 -15.97 -7.36 -16.57
CA LEU A 297 -15.32 -7.25 -17.87
C LEU A 297 -16.11 -6.38 -18.83
N GLY A 298 -17.41 -6.20 -18.61
CA GLY A 298 -18.34 -5.60 -19.57
C GLY A 298 -19.05 -6.62 -20.46
N PRO A 299 -19.88 -6.16 -21.40
CA PRO A 299 -20.54 -7.04 -22.36
C PRO A 299 -19.52 -7.72 -23.29
N ALA A 300 -19.90 -8.90 -23.78
CA ALA A 300 -19.19 -9.59 -24.85
C ALA A 300 -19.02 -8.65 -26.06
N PRO A 301 -17.87 -8.66 -26.75
CA PRO A 301 -17.76 -7.95 -28.02
C PRO A 301 -18.88 -8.42 -28.95
N ALA A 302 -19.53 -7.50 -29.65
CA ALA A 302 -20.44 -7.88 -30.72
C ALA A 302 -19.65 -8.74 -31.71
N ARG A 303 -20.16 -9.94 -32.06
CA ARG A 303 -19.56 -10.72 -33.15
C ARG A 303 -19.58 -9.83 -34.38
N GLN A 304 -18.41 -9.41 -34.86
CA GLN A 304 -18.28 -8.90 -36.21
C GLN A 304 -18.68 -10.05 -37.13
N LEU A 305 -19.91 -9.99 -37.64
CA LEU A 305 -20.33 -10.78 -38.78
C LEU A 305 -19.49 -10.28 -39.96
N HIS A 306 -18.42 -11.01 -40.27
CA HIS A 306 -17.73 -10.92 -41.55
C HIS A 306 -18.46 -11.81 -42.56
#